data_AF-A0A5Y9PAQ6-F1
#
_entry.id   AF-A0A5Y9PAQ6-F1
#
_cell.length_a   1.000
_cell.length_b   1.000
_cell.length_c   1.000
_cell.angle_alpha   90.00
_cell.angle_beta   90.00
_cell.angle_gamma   90.00
#
_symmetry.space_group_name_H-M   'P 1'
#
loop_
_entity.id
_entity.type
_entity.pdbx_description
1 polymer ?
#
loop_
_entity_poly.entity_id
_entity_poly.type
_entity_poly.pdbx_seq_one_letter_code
_entity_poly.pdbx_strand_id
1 'polypeptide(L)'
;MDLSYLAEMTTSEETQFLTVFEQQLEHDVGEAARACLLRGVPIYYAEKNTPEGCVIKEYPDGRKKLVSFMTGTEKVVKIKV
;
A
#
# COMPACT_ATOMS: atom_id res chain seq x y z
N MET A 1 -2.66 -16.99 4.32
CA MET A 1 -1.26 -16.65 4.60
C MET A 1 -1.18 -16.38 6.08
N ASP A 2 -0.38 -17.16 6.82
CA ASP A 2 -0.15 -16.91 8.24
C ASP A 2 0.94 -15.86 8.37
N LEU A 3 0.64 -14.76 9.07
CA LEU A 3 1.53 -13.60 9.23
C LEU A 3 2.09 -13.50 10.66
N SER A 4 1.78 -14.48 11.52
CA SER A 4 2.17 -14.46 12.94
C SER A 4 3.69 -14.52 13.15
N TYR A 5 4.44 -15.06 12.19
CA TYR A 5 5.89 -15.25 12.31
C TYR A 5 6.74 -14.16 11.65
N LEU A 6 6.13 -13.13 11.06
CA LEU A 6 6.85 -12.10 10.27
C LEU A 6 8.02 -11.43 11.02
N ALA A 7 7.87 -11.22 12.33
CA ALA A 7 8.89 -10.57 13.16
C ALA A 7 10.02 -11.51 13.61
N GLU A 8 9.84 -12.83 13.49
CA GLU A 8 10.77 -13.86 13.97
C GLU A 8 11.53 -14.56 12.83
N MET A 9 11.27 -14.16 11.59
CA MET A 9 11.88 -14.78 10.41
C MET A 9 13.39 -14.59 10.39
N THR A 10 14.10 -15.68 10.10
CA THR A 10 15.51 -15.61 9.70
C THR A 10 15.62 -14.94 8.32
N THR A 11 16.81 -14.43 7.99
CA THR A 11 17.06 -13.83 6.66
C THR A 11 16.75 -14.78 5.49
N SER A 12 16.96 -16.09 5.68
CA SER A 12 16.64 -17.08 4.65
C SER A 12 15.13 -17.25 4.45
N GLU A 13 14.36 -17.26 5.54
CA GLU A 13 12.91 -17.33 5.49
C GLU A 13 12.33 -16.04 4.90
N GLU A 14 12.88 -14.88 5.27
CA GLU A 14 12.49 -13.58 4.72
C GLU A 14 12.71 -13.55 3.21
N THR A 15 13.86 -14.01 2.74
CA THR A 15 14.17 -14.09 1.31
C THR A 15 13.17 -15.00 0.57
N GLN A 16 12.86 -16.17 1.15
CA GLN A 16 11.91 -17.10 0.57
C GLN A 16 10.49 -16.51 0.53
N PHE A 17 10.06 -15.84 1.60
CA PHE A 17 8.78 -15.16 1.67
C PHE A 17 8.68 -14.06 0.62
N LEU A 18 9.68 -13.19 0.52
CA LEU A 18 9.70 -12.10 -0.46
C LEU A 18 9.64 -12.66 -1.89
N THR A 19 10.36 -13.74 -2.18
CA THR A 19 10.31 -14.39 -3.50
C THR A 19 8.89 -14.86 -3.85
N VAL A 20 8.21 -15.55 -2.92
CA VAL A 20 6.83 -16.03 -3.15
C VAL A 20 5.84 -14.87 -3.23
N PHE A 21 6.04 -13.85 -2.40
CA PHE A 21 5.20 -12.66 -2.37
C PHE A 21 5.30 -11.86 -3.67
N GLU A 22 6.52 -11.65 -4.19
CA GLU A 22 6.75 -10.99 -5.48
C GLU A 22 6.07 -11.74 -6.64
N GLN A 23 6.22 -13.07 -6.70
CA GLN A 23 5.55 -13.90 -7.71
C GLN A 23 4.02 -13.77 -7.66
N GLN A 24 3.44 -13.68 -6.46
CA GLN A 24 1.99 -13.48 -6.31
C GLN A 24 1.58 -12.07 -6.74
N LEU A 25 2.40 -11.05 -6.43
CA LEU A 25 2.14 -9.67 -6.80
C LEU A 25 2.20 -9.44 -8.31
N GLU A 26 3.07 -10.15 -9.04
CA GLU A 26 3.13 -10.12 -10.51
C GLU A 26 1.80 -10.53 -11.17
N HIS A 27 1.02 -11.37 -10.51
CA HIS A 27 -0.28 -11.83 -10.98
C HIS A 27 -1.46 -11.07 -10.35
N ASP A 28 -1.21 -10.12 -9.44
CA ASP A 28 -2.26 -9.33 -8.82
C ASP A 28 -2.82 -8.30 -9.81
N VAL A 29 -4.09 -8.47 -10.18
CA VAL A 29 -4.83 -7.57 -11.06
C VAL A 29 -5.60 -6.48 -10.31
N GLY A 30 -5.41 -6.40 -8.99
CA GLY A 30 -5.97 -5.36 -8.12
C GLY A 30 -7.45 -5.53 -7.80
N GLU A 31 -7.98 -6.76 -7.83
CA GLU A 31 -9.41 -7.00 -7.57
C GLU A 31 -9.84 -6.53 -6.19
N ALA A 32 -9.03 -6.80 -5.16
CA ALA A 32 -9.32 -6.38 -3.79
C ALA A 32 -9.39 -4.85 -3.67
N ALA A 33 -8.45 -4.13 -4.29
CA ALA A 33 -8.45 -2.67 -4.32
C ALA A 33 -9.70 -2.12 -5.01
N ARG A 34 -10.08 -2.69 -6.16
CA ARG A 34 -11.31 -2.33 -6.87
C ARG A 34 -12.55 -2.62 -6.05
N ALA A 35 -12.62 -3.76 -5.38
CA ALA A 35 -13.74 -4.12 -4.51
C ALA A 35 -13.90 -3.13 -3.34
N CYS A 36 -12.81 -2.65 -2.74
CA CYS A 36 -12.86 -1.60 -1.72
C CYS A 36 -13.45 -0.30 -2.27
N LEU A 37 -12.97 0.15 -3.44
CA LEU A 37 -13.48 1.36 -4.09
C LEU A 37 -14.97 1.23 -4.44
N LEU A 38 -15.40 0.08 -4.99
CA LEU A 38 -16.80 -0.20 -5.28
C LEU A 38 -17.70 -0.19 -4.02
N ARG A 39 -17.13 -0.53 -2.87
CA ARG A 39 -17.82 -0.47 -1.56
C ARG A 39 -17.81 0.93 -0.93
N GLY A 40 -17.27 1.94 -1.61
CA GLY A 40 -17.20 3.30 -1.10
C GLY A 40 -16.06 3.54 -0.10
N VAL A 41 -15.09 2.63 -0.02
CA VAL A 41 -13.96 2.72 0.91
C VAL A 41 -12.72 3.22 0.17
N PRO A 42 -12.06 4.31 0.63
CA PRO A 42 -10.80 4.76 0.05
C PRO A 42 -9.68 3.74 0.25
N ILE A 43 -8.78 3.67 -0.72
CA ILE A 43 -7.56 2.85 -0.63
C ILE A 43 -6.33 3.74 -0.49
N TYR A 44 -5.28 3.19 0.12
CA TYR A 44 -4.01 3.87 0.33
C TYR A 44 -2.89 3.01 -0.26
N TYR A 45 -2.05 3.61 -1.07
CA TYR A 45 -0.93 2.90 -1.69
C TYR A 45 0.21 3.88 -2.01
N ALA A 46 1.40 3.35 -2.29
CA ALA A 46 2.53 4.12 -2.77
C ALA A 46 2.95 3.59 -4.15
N GLU A 47 3.31 4.51 -5.04
CA GLU A 47 3.96 4.23 -6.31
C GLU A 47 5.46 4.50 -6.19
N LYS A 48 6.24 4.03 -7.18
CA LYS A 48 7.70 4.21 -7.22
C LYS A 48 8.16 5.67 -7.01
N ASN A 49 7.35 6.63 -7.45
CA ASN A 49 7.65 8.07 -7.36
C ASN A 49 6.93 8.77 -6.19
N THR A 50 6.27 8.02 -5.31
CA THR A 50 5.62 8.59 -4.13
C THR A 50 6.70 9.05 -3.13
N PRO A 51 6.67 10.31 -2.67
CA PRO A 51 7.66 10.80 -1.71
C PRO A 51 7.69 9.97 -0.43
N GLU A 52 8.86 9.84 0.18
CA GLU A 52 9.03 9.15 1.45
C GLU A 52 8.12 9.76 2.53
N GLY A 53 7.54 8.90 3.38
CA GLY A 53 6.60 9.31 4.41
C GLY A 53 5.23 9.75 3.89
N CYS A 54 4.95 9.59 2.59
CA CYS A 54 3.68 9.88 1.97
C CYS A 54 3.06 8.64 1.31
N VAL A 55 1.73 8.66 1.16
CA VAL A 55 0.95 7.67 0.43
C VAL A 55 -0.12 8.37 -0.40
N ILE A 56 -0.52 7.74 -1.50
CA ILE A 56 -1.66 8.16 -2.32
C ILE A 56 -2.92 7.59 -1.69
N LYS A 57 -3.88 8.46 -1.37
CA LYS A 57 -5.25 8.12 -1.02
C LYS A 57 -6.11 8.23 -2.27
N GLU A 58 -6.61 7.11 -2.77
CA GLU A 58 -7.57 7.06 -3.87
C GLU A 58 -8.99 6.87 -3.31
N TYR A 59 -9.88 7.76 -3.73
CA TYR A 59 -11.27 7.77 -3.34
C TYR A 59 -12.11 6.94 -4.32
N PRO A 60 -13.29 6.43 -3.90
CA PRO A 60 -14.22 5.71 -4.76
C PRO A 60 -14.63 6.43 -6.05
N ASP A 61 -14.58 7.77 -6.03
CA ASP A 61 -14.88 8.63 -7.18
C ASP A 61 -13.68 8.85 -8.13
N GLY A 62 -12.57 8.15 -7.89
CA GLY A 62 -11.34 8.26 -8.67
C GLY A 62 -10.45 9.45 -8.31
N ARG A 63 -10.86 10.33 -7.38
CA ARG A 63 -9.97 11.40 -6.91
C ARG A 63 -8.78 10.80 -6.17
N LYS A 64 -7.61 11.39 -6.35
CA LYS A 64 -6.38 10.99 -5.67
C LYS A 64 -5.81 12.16 -4.89
N LYS A 65 -5.31 11.91 -3.68
CA LYS A 65 -4.60 12.90 -2.86
C LYS A 65 -3.35 12.29 -2.28
N LEU A 66 -2.26 13.05 -2.28
CA LEU A 66 -1.09 12.69 -1.48
C LEU A 66 -1.38 13.03 0.00
N VAL A 67 -1.19 12.05 0.88
CA VAL A 67 -1.36 12.21 2.33
C VAL A 67 -0.14 11.68 3.07
N SER A 68 0.07 12.14 4.30
CA SER A 68 1.11 11.67 5.20
C SER A 68 0.51 11.33 6.56
N PHE A 69 1.05 10.29 7.20
CA PHE A 69 0.70 9.85 8.55
C PHE A 69 1.84 10.06 9.55
N MET A 70 2.92 10.76 9.17
CA MET A 70 4.10 10.96 10.04
C MET A 70 3.78 11.63 11.39
N THR A 71 2.64 12.30 11.50
CA THR A 71 2.17 12.93 12.74
C THR A 71 1.20 12.06 13.57
N GLY A 72 1.02 10.79 13.20
CA GLY A 72 0.03 9.88 13.79
C GLY A 72 -1.41 10.10 13.28
N THR A 73 -1.65 11.18 12.54
CA THR A 73 -2.95 11.51 11.91
C THR A 73 -2.77 11.78 10.43
N GLU A 74 -3.78 11.45 9.62
CA GLU A 74 -3.81 11.76 8.18
C GLU A 74 -3.71 13.27 7.93
N LYS A 75 -2.74 13.70 7.12
CA LYS A 75 -2.63 15.07 6.63
C LYS A 75 -2.45 15.10 5.13
N VAL A 76 -3.23 15.93 4.44
CA VAL A 76 -3.07 16.14 2.99
C VAL A 76 -1.79 16.94 2.74
N VAL A 77 -0.92 16.39 1.89
CA VAL A 77 0.32 17.03 1.47
C VAL A 77 0.03 17.85 0.21
N LYS A 78 0.27 19.17 0.28
CA LYS A 78 0.21 20.04 -0.90
C LYS A 78 1.60 20.07 -1.54
N ILE A 79 1.73 19.44 -2.70
CA ILE A 79 2.92 19.61 -3.53
C ILE A 79 2.81 21.01 -4.15
N LYS A 80 3.72 21.91 -3.79
CA LYS A 80 3.89 23.16 -4.54
C LYS A 80 4.65 22.77 -5.82
N VAL A 81 3.97 22.86 -6.95
CA VAL A 81 4.59 22.82 -8.28
C VAL A 81 5.19 24.19 -8.58
#